data_AF-A0A920KVH8-F1
#
_entry.id   AF-A0A920KVH8-F1
#
_cell.length_a   1.000
_cell.length_b   1.000
_cell.length_c   1.000
_cell.angle_alpha   90.00
_cell.angle_beta   90.00
_cell.angle_gamma   90.00
#
_symmetry.space_group_name_H-M   'P 1'
#
loop_
_entity.id
_entity.type
_entity.pdbx_description
1 polymer ?
#
loop_
_entity_poly.entity_id
_entity_poly.type
_entity_poly.pdbx_seq_one_letter_code
_entity_poly.pdbx_strand_id
1 'polypeptide(L)'
;MNKKMFLDFLKAGLAYRKESWVNWDPVEHTVLANEQVVDGKGWRSGAPVERRQLSQWFLSISDYAEDMLAAIEKLDKWPDASA
;
A
#
# COMPACT_ATOMS: atom_id res chain seq x y z
N MET A 1 -8.52 8.24 1.94
CA MET A 1 -8.86 8.21 3.38
C MET A 1 -9.07 9.61 3.89
N ASN A 2 -10.12 9.87 4.68
CA ASN A 2 -10.35 11.20 5.27
C ASN A 2 -9.65 11.34 6.64
N LYS A 3 -9.55 12.59 7.14
CA LYS A 3 -8.84 12.92 8.38
C LYS A 3 -9.36 12.19 9.61
N LYS A 4 -10.69 12.10 9.78
CA LYS A 4 -11.31 11.47 10.94
C LYS A 4 -10.93 9.99 11.00
N MET A 5 -11.10 9.28 9.89
CA MET A 5 -10.78 7.85 9.79
C MET A 5 -9.30 7.58 10.09
N PHE A 6 -8.38 8.41 9.56
CA PHE A 6 -6.95 8.27 9.86
C PHE A 6 -6.63 8.43 11.35
N LEU A 7 -7.23 9.41 12.02
CA LEU A 7 -7.01 9.62 13.45
C LEU A 7 -7.59 8.47 14.29
N ASP A 8 -8.72 7.91 13.89
CA ASP A 8 -9.31 6.73 14.54
C ASP A 8 -8.38 5.51 14.37
N PHE A 9 -7.79 5.32 13.18
CA PHE A 9 -6.81 4.26 12.93
C PHE A 9 -5.52 4.45 13.72
N LEU A 10 -5.02 5.69 13.81
CA LEU A 10 -3.85 6.01 14.61
C LEU A 10 -4.06 5.67 16.08
N LYS A 11 -5.23 6.03 16.65
CA LYS A 11 -5.59 5.69 18.04
C LYS A 11 -5.70 4.18 18.25
N ALA A 12 -6.15 3.43 17.25
CA ALA A 12 -6.27 1.98 17.29
C ALA A 12 -4.94 1.25 17.00
N GLY A 13 -3.83 1.96 16.72
CA GLY A 13 -2.55 1.35 16.35
C GLY A 13 -2.49 0.79 14.92
N LEU A 14 -3.53 1.03 14.12
CA LEU A 14 -3.65 0.57 12.73
C LEU A 14 -2.92 1.47 11.73
N ALA A 15 -2.63 2.71 12.12
CA ALA A 15 -1.77 3.63 11.38
C ALA A 15 -0.56 3.99 12.22
N TYR A 16 0.63 3.93 11.65
CA TYR A 16 1.87 4.22 12.38
C TYR A 16 2.91 4.86 11.47
N ARG A 17 3.90 5.52 12.07
CA ARG A 17 5.01 6.15 11.34
C ARG A 17 6.30 5.40 11.62
N LYS A 18 7.05 5.06 10.58
CA LYS A 18 8.40 4.49 10.68
C LYS A 18 9.31 5.04 9.59
N GLU A 19 10.61 5.01 9.86
CA GLU A 19 11.60 5.16 8.80
C GLU A 19 11.68 3.86 8.00
N SER A 20 11.64 3.97 6.68
CA SER A 20 11.68 2.80 5.80
C SER A 20 12.30 3.19 4.46
N TRP A 21 12.86 2.18 3.80
CA TRP A 21 13.10 2.27 2.37
C TRP A 21 11.76 2.26 1.63
N VAL A 22 11.61 3.19 0.70
CA VAL A 22 10.40 3.37 -0.09
C VAL A 22 10.72 3.44 -1.57
N ASN A 23 9.71 3.14 -2.38
CA ASN A 23 9.74 3.33 -3.82
C ASN A 23 9.46 4.81 -4.09
N TRP A 24 10.38 5.50 -4.76
CA TRP A 24 10.28 6.93 -5.05
C TRP A 24 10.17 7.16 -6.54
N ASP A 25 9.17 7.93 -6.95
CA ASP A 25 9.04 8.41 -8.31
C ASP A 25 9.77 9.76 -8.46
N PRO A 26 10.85 9.85 -9.26
CA PRO A 26 11.63 11.08 -9.40
C PRO A 26 10.93 12.13 -10.26
N VAL A 27 9.91 11.77 -11.05
CA VAL A 27 9.14 12.68 -11.90
C VAL A 27 7.94 13.24 -11.15
N GLU A 28 7.20 12.38 -10.44
CA GLU A 28 6.05 12.81 -9.64
C GLU A 28 6.44 13.35 -8.26
N HIS A 29 7.71 13.20 -7.87
CA HIS A 29 8.23 13.58 -6.55
C HIS A 29 7.38 13.06 -5.40
N THR A 30 7.00 11.79 -5.49
CA THR A 30 6.11 11.13 -4.51
C THR A 30 6.58 9.73 -4.19
N VAL A 31 6.15 9.24 -3.03
CA VAL A 31 6.31 7.84 -2.63
C VAL A 31 5.25 7.00 -3.33
N LEU A 32 5.66 5.85 -3.84
CA LEU A 32 4.80 4.84 -4.44
C LEU A 32 4.63 3.64 -3.49
N ALA A 33 3.41 3.13 -3.42
CA ALA A 33 3.16 1.79 -2.88
C ALA A 33 3.74 0.72 -3.82
N ASN A 34 3.89 -0.52 -3.34
CA ASN A 34 4.44 -1.60 -4.16
C ASN A 34 3.58 -1.88 -5.40
N GLU A 35 2.26 -1.80 -5.26
CA GLU A 35 1.28 -2.04 -6.32
C GLU A 35 1.30 -0.95 -7.41
N GLN A 36 1.95 0.19 -7.15
CA GLN A 36 2.10 1.29 -8.10
C GLN A 36 3.42 1.21 -8.88
N VAL A 37 4.21 0.15 -8.67
CA VAL A 37 5.45 -0.12 -9.41
C VAL A 37 5.21 -1.27 -10.38
N VAL A 38 5.34 -0.99 -11.68
CA VAL A 38 5.17 -1.97 -12.75
C VAL A 38 6.48 -2.07 -13.52
N ASP A 39 7.06 -3.27 -13.61
CA ASP A 39 8.35 -3.52 -14.26
C ASP A 39 9.48 -2.57 -13.80
N GLY A 40 9.52 -2.28 -12.49
CA GLY A 40 10.51 -1.39 -11.87
C GLY A 40 10.30 0.11 -12.17
N LYS A 41 9.16 0.48 -12.76
CA LYS A 41 8.81 1.87 -13.12
C LYS A 41 7.54 2.32 -12.42
N GLY A 42 7.40 3.63 -12.23
CA GLY A 42 6.16 4.22 -11.73
C GLY A 42 5.02 3.98 -12.73
N TRP A 43 3.88 3.47 -12.25
CA TRP A 43 2.73 3.11 -13.08
C TRP A 43 2.16 4.24 -13.98
N ARG A 44 2.38 5.51 -13.60
CA ARG A 44 1.86 6.69 -14.29
C ARG A 44 2.95 7.42 -15.07
N SER A 45 4.08 7.69 -14.43
CA SER A 45 5.19 8.42 -15.05
C SER A 45 6.00 7.56 -16.03
N GLY A 46 6.01 6.24 -15.85
CA GLY A 46 6.92 5.33 -16.55
C GLY A 46 8.40 5.51 -16.18
N ALA A 47 8.70 6.36 -15.20
CA ALA A 47 10.06 6.63 -14.75
C ALA A 47 10.62 5.45 -13.94
N PRO A 48 11.91 5.12 -14.07
CA PRO A 48 12.56 4.14 -13.19
C PRO A 48 12.42 4.55 -11.72
N VAL A 49 11.97 3.61 -10.89
CA VAL A 49 11.78 3.85 -9.45
C VAL A 49 13.12 3.87 -8.74
N GLU A 50 13.28 4.87 -7.86
CA GLU A 50 14.43 4.97 -6.96
C GLU A 50 14.11 4.40 -5.57
N ARG A 51 15.14 3.98 -4.83
CA ARG A 51 15.02 3.63 -3.40
C ARG A 51 15.51 4.79 -2.56
N ARG A 52 14.65 5.29 -1.67
CA ARG A 52 14.99 6.35 -0.70
C ARG A 52 14.60 5.95 0.71
N GLN A 53 15.36 6.39 1.70
CA GLN A 53 15.03 6.21 3.11
C GLN A 53 14.28 7.45 3.59
N LEU A 54 13.02 7.27 3.97
CA LEU A 54 12.13 8.35 4.39
C LEU A 54 11.26 7.90 5.57
N SER A 55 10.90 8.86 6.42
CA SER A 55 9.88 8.64 7.44
C SER A 55 8.49 8.75 6.82
N GLN A 56 7.74 7.64 6.82
CA GLN A 56 6.45 7.52 6.15
C GLN A 56 5.38 6.92 7.07
N TRP A 57 4.12 7.13 6.70
CA TRP A 57 2.96 6.52 7.34
C TRP A 57 2.63 5.18 6.68
N PHE A 58 2.32 4.20 7.51
CA PHE A 58 1.95 2.85 7.11
C PHE A 58 0.65 2.45 7.77
N LEU A 59 -0.07 1.53 7.13
CA LEU A 59 -1.19 0.82 7.73
C LEU A 59 -0.75 -0.60 8.09
N SER A 60 -1.19 -1.10 9.23
CA SER A 60 -0.91 -2.47 9.71
C SER A 60 -1.75 -3.52 8.96
N ILE A 61 -1.77 -3.46 7.63
CA ILE A 61 -2.58 -4.35 6.79
C ILE A 61 -2.12 -5.81 6.86
N SER A 62 -0.83 -6.03 7.16
CA SER A 62 -0.27 -7.37 7.37
C SER A 62 -0.97 -8.14 8.48
N ASP A 63 -1.45 -7.45 9.52
CA ASP A 63 -2.17 -8.08 10.65
C ASP A 63 -3.52 -8.67 10.22
N TYR A 64 -4.03 -8.27 9.05
CA TYR A 64 -5.31 -8.72 8.49
C TYR A 64 -5.14 -9.68 7.30
N ALA A 65 -3.91 -10.05 6.94
CA ALA A 65 -3.65 -10.81 5.72
C ALA A 65 -4.37 -12.18 5.70
N GLU A 66 -4.38 -12.90 6.82
CA GLU A 66 -5.04 -14.21 6.94
C GLU A 66 -6.57 -14.10 6.84
N ASP A 67 -7.16 -13.14 7.54
CA ASP A 67 -8.60 -12.86 7.48
C ASP A 67 -9.03 -12.46 6.08
N MET A 68 -8.24 -11.61 5.41
CA MET A 68 -8.50 -11.20 4.03
C MET A 68 -8.42 -12.40 3.07
N LEU A 69 -7.43 -13.29 3.25
CA LEU A 69 -7.28 -14.48 2.42
C LEU A 69 -8.46 -15.44 2.61
N ALA A 70 -8.85 -15.72 3.86
CA ALA A 70 -9.99 -16.59 4.16
C ALA A 70 -11.33 -15.98 3.73
N ALA A 71 -11.44 -14.65 3.71
CA ALA A 71 -12.64 -13.97 3.23
C ALA A 71 -12.84 -14.14 1.72
N ILE A 72 -11.77 -14.29 0.94
CA ILE A 72 -11.86 -14.51 -0.52
C ILE A 72 -12.65 -15.79 -0.82
N GLU A 73 -12.44 -16.87 -0.05
CA GLU A 73 -13.15 -18.15 -0.24
C GLU A 73 -14.67 -18.05 -0.07
N LYS A 74 -15.15 -16.99 0.59
CA LYS A 74 -16.58 -16.75 0.86
C LYS A 74 -17.25 -15.84 -0.16
N LEU A 75 -16.51 -15.38 -1.17
CA LEU A 75 -17.02 -14.45 -2.18
C LEU A 75 -17.63 -15.20 -3.38
N ASP A 76 -18.74 -15.92 -3.16
CA ASP A 76 -19.42 -16.78 -4.16
C ASP A 76 -19.83 -16.07 -5.47
N LYS A 77 -19.89 -14.73 -5.45
CA LYS A 77 -20.28 -13.89 -6.60
C LYS A 77 -19.11 -13.14 -7.23
N TRP A 78 -17.90 -13.29 -6.70
CA TRP A 78 -16.71 -12.74 -7.34
C TRP A 78 -16.29 -13.63 -8.51
N PRO A 79 -15.81 -13.04 -9.61
CA PRO A 79 -15.24 -13.81 -10.70
C PRO A 79 -13.98 -14.52 -10.20
N ASP A 80 -13.88 -15.82 -10.49
CA ASP A 80 -12.65 -16.56 -10.25
C ASP A 80 -11.51 -15.96 -11.07
N ALA A 81 -10.34 -15.81 -10.45
CA ALA A 81 -9.13 -15.29 -11.11
C ALA A 81 -8.50 -16.28 -12.11
N SER A 82 -9.18 -17.38 -12.43
CA SER A 82 -8.72 -18.47 -13.31
C SER A 82 -9.24 -18.38 -14.76
N ALA A 83 -9.67 -17.20 -15.20
CA ALA A 83 -10.00 -16.90 -16.61
C ALA A 83 -8.83 -16.26 -17.36
#